data_AF-A0A0B7MKC9-F1
#
_entry.id   AF-A0A0B7MKC9-F1
#
_cell.length_a   1.000
_cell.length_b   1.000
_cell.length_c   1.000
_cell.angle_alpha   90.00
_cell.angle_beta   90.00
_cell.angle_gamma   90.00
#
_symmetry.space_group_name_H-M   'P 1'
#
loop_
_entity.id
_entity.type
_entity.pdbx_description
1 polymer ?
#
loop_
_entity_poly.entity_id
_entity_poly.type
_entity_poly.pdbx_seq_one_letter_code
_entity_poly.pdbx_strand_id
1 'polypeptide(L)'
;MRHVKKINSIELLNDRPIVPLNQLSSIQAVNSSINGSFHFLGLANEIWWYNQNNGNISLCLPTLSAPHGGDGNARYEAGYQWFPNTVSVYFADRVFQGVSSVDLSYRYDQQTLDNLQLDSNEALEMEVVFYNYNDGHSFFDETKDIVGWFTNQPNAYLDTRLFDNDQEASYCVGVEDANDLIANKSYYWQIRKWGLARSGSEYDGRFKVLAQRSYAVFPMGAPYSIFAEEHDPIRKLGVPVGDNWVDVSAYDLDEWTFDSASDPVQ
;
A
#
# COMPACT_ATOMS: atom_id res chain seq x y z
N MET A 1 8.01 34.01 29.35
CA MET A 1 6.76 33.93 28.55
C MET A 1 7.17 33.55 27.13
N ARG A 2 6.68 32.39 26.66
CA ARG A 2 7.04 31.79 25.37
C ARG A 2 6.47 32.63 24.23
N HIS A 3 7.32 33.10 23.33
CA HIS A 3 6.87 33.50 22.00
C HIS A 3 6.77 32.23 21.16
N VAL A 4 5.57 31.67 21.06
CA VAL A 4 5.25 30.68 20.04
C VAL A 4 4.84 31.47 18.81
N LYS A 5 5.70 31.48 17.78
CA LYS A 5 5.32 32.02 16.47
C LYS A 5 4.42 30.98 15.81
N LYS A 6 3.12 31.27 15.84
CA LYS A 6 2.07 30.50 15.16
C LYS A 6 2.40 30.50 13.67
N ILE A 7 2.63 29.34 13.06
CA ILE A 7 2.58 29.20 11.60
C ILE A 7 1.10 29.39 11.26
N ASN A 8 0.76 30.58 10.77
CA ASN A 8 -0.57 30.86 10.30
C ASN A 8 -0.73 30.12 8.96
N SER A 9 -1.61 29.12 8.98
CA SER A 9 -2.11 28.33 7.84
C SER A 9 -1.08 27.57 7.02
N ILE A 10 -1.13 26.24 7.13
CA ILE A 10 -0.81 25.35 6.01
C ILE A 10 -1.94 25.57 5.00
N GLU A 11 -1.63 26.17 3.85
CA GLU A 11 -2.58 26.20 2.76
C GLU A 11 -2.65 24.79 2.14
N LEU A 12 -3.82 24.18 2.23
CA LEU A 12 -4.14 22.95 1.51
C LEU A 12 -4.51 23.36 0.08
N LEU A 13 -3.75 22.91 -0.91
CA LEU A 13 -4.18 22.95 -2.30
C LEU A 13 -4.51 21.49 -2.67
N ASN A 14 -5.76 21.20 -2.98
CA ASN A 14 -6.25 19.84 -3.22
C ASN A 14 -5.95 18.88 -2.04
N ASP A 15 -6.20 19.33 -0.80
CA ASP A 15 -6.07 18.54 0.43
C ASP A 15 -4.65 18.02 0.75
N ARG A 16 -3.60 18.52 0.08
CA ARG A 16 -2.20 18.22 0.40
C ARG A 16 -1.50 19.42 1.07
N PRO A 17 -0.68 19.21 2.11
CA PRO A 17 0.07 20.28 2.75
C PRO A 17 1.18 20.79 1.81
N ILE A 18 1.07 22.04 1.35
CA ILE A 18 2.15 22.72 0.62
C ILE A 18 2.96 23.55 1.62
N VAL A 19 4.27 23.32 1.70
CA VAL A 19 5.19 24.17 2.46
C VAL A 19 5.97 25.06 1.49
N PRO A 20 5.77 26.39 1.51
CA PRO A 20 6.54 27.30 0.67
C PRO A 20 8.05 27.21 0.97
N LEU A 21 8.88 27.22 -0.06
CA LEU A 21 10.34 27.05 0.04
C LEU A 21 11.02 28.03 1.01
N ASN A 22 10.45 29.23 1.18
CA ASN A 22 10.94 30.25 2.11
C ASN A 22 10.57 29.99 3.59
N GLN A 23 9.69 29.03 3.88
CA GLN A 23 9.33 28.59 5.23
C GLN A 23 10.15 27.36 5.68
N LEU A 24 10.94 26.74 4.81
CA LEU A 24 11.80 25.58 5.14
C LEU A 24 12.86 25.90 6.19
N SER A 25 13.34 27.15 6.26
CA SER A 25 14.26 27.62 7.31
C SER A 25 13.63 27.65 8.71
N SER A 26 12.31 27.45 8.82
CA SER A 26 11.56 27.43 10.08
C SER A 26 11.06 26.04 10.51
N ILE A 27 11.32 24.98 9.73
CA ILE A 27 11.09 23.58 10.13
C ILE A 27 12.05 23.14 11.27
N GLN A 28 13.03 23.98 11.63
CA GLN A 28 13.82 23.80 12.85
C GLN A 28 13.01 23.89 14.17
N ALA A 29 11.69 24.09 14.14
CA ALA A 29 10.91 24.27 15.36
C ALA A 29 9.44 23.80 15.32
N VAL A 30 9.11 22.71 14.62
CA VAL A 30 7.86 21.99 14.96
C VAL A 30 8.19 21.07 16.13
N ASN A 31 7.93 21.60 17.34
CA ASN A 31 8.14 20.94 18.62
C ASN A 31 7.06 19.84 18.86
N SER A 32 6.89 18.96 17.87
CA SER A 32 6.12 17.72 17.93
C SER A 32 6.93 16.63 17.23
N SER A 33 7.74 15.91 18.02
CA SER A 33 7.98 14.46 17.88
C SER A 33 8.04 13.87 16.45
N ILE A 34 8.76 14.47 15.51
CA ILE A 34 9.06 13.80 14.24
C ILE A 34 10.23 12.84 14.51
N ASN A 35 9.91 11.56 14.70
CA ASN A 35 10.89 10.48 14.76
C ASN A 35 10.96 9.83 13.36
N GLY A 36 11.63 10.45 12.41
CA GLY A 36 11.78 9.90 11.06
C GLY A 36 12.33 10.89 10.05
N SER A 37 13.00 10.35 9.03
CA SER A 37 13.15 11.06 7.75
C SER A 37 11.84 10.95 6.97
N PHE A 38 11.46 11.96 6.18
CA PHE A 38 10.17 11.97 5.50
C PHE A 38 10.18 12.72 4.16
N HIS A 39 9.25 12.35 3.28
CA HIS A 39 8.97 13.09 2.05
C HIS A 39 7.92 14.19 2.29
N PHE A 40 8.05 15.29 1.54
CA PHE A 40 7.05 16.36 1.50
C PHE A 40 7.01 17.01 0.12
N LEU A 41 5.85 17.55 -0.25
CA LEU A 41 5.67 18.24 -1.52
C LEU A 41 6.19 19.69 -1.43
N GLY A 42 7.07 20.05 -2.36
CA GLY A 42 7.57 21.39 -2.56
C GLY A 42 6.67 22.24 -3.46
N LEU A 43 7.17 23.42 -3.82
CA LEU A 43 6.52 24.26 -4.84
C LEU A 43 6.60 23.56 -6.20
N ALA A 44 5.55 23.66 -7.02
CA ALA A 44 5.48 23.09 -8.37
C ALA A 44 5.48 21.53 -8.46
N ASN A 45 4.90 20.84 -7.47
CA ASN A 45 4.78 19.37 -7.42
C ASN A 45 6.13 18.63 -7.40
N GLU A 46 7.19 19.30 -6.95
CA GLU A 46 8.47 18.65 -6.67
C GLU A 46 8.38 17.85 -5.36
N ILE A 47 8.97 16.66 -5.30
CA ILE A 47 9.08 15.89 -4.06
C ILE A 47 10.41 16.24 -3.38
N TRP A 48 10.38 16.46 -2.07
CA TRP A 48 11.54 16.82 -1.27
C TRP A 48 11.70 15.83 -0.12
N TRP A 49 12.93 15.65 0.33
CA TRP A 49 13.30 14.74 1.40
C TRP A 49 13.89 15.51 2.58
N TYR A 50 13.40 15.24 3.78
CA TYR A 50 14.04 15.63 5.04
C TYR A 50 14.74 14.41 5.65
N ASN A 51 16.05 14.51 5.87
CA ASN A 51 16.85 13.47 6.49
C ASN A 51 17.06 13.76 7.99
N GLN A 52 16.49 12.95 8.88
CA GLN A 52 16.61 13.19 10.32
C GLN A 52 18.03 13.02 10.87
N ASN A 53 18.86 12.21 10.22
CA ASN A 53 20.21 11.89 10.72
C ASN A 53 21.15 13.09 10.62
N ASN A 54 20.88 14.01 9.69
CA ASN A 54 21.71 15.20 9.48
C ASN A 54 20.91 16.52 9.41
N GLY A 55 19.58 16.47 9.47
CA GLY A 55 18.69 17.63 9.39
C GLY A 55 18.64 18.29 8.01
N ASN A 56 19.18 17.64 6.97
CA ASN A 56 19.25 18.21 5.63
C ASN A 56 17.93 18.03 4.89
N ILE A 57 17.65 19.00 4.04
CA ILE A 57 16.55 18.96 3.08
C ILE A 57 17.16 18.92 1.69
N SER A 58 16.73 17.97 0.86
CA SER A 58 17.19 17.81 -0.53
C SER A 58 16.01 17.58 -1.47
N LEU A 59 16.11 18.13 -2.67
CA LEU A 59 15.19 17.78 -3.75
C LEU A 59 15.37 16.28 -4.07
N CYS A 60 14.26 15.57 -4.17
CA CYS A 60 14.25 14.18 -4.59
C CYS A 60 14.51 14.12 -6.10
N LEU A 61 15.71 13.70 -6.49
CA LEU A 61 16.03 13.43 -7.88
C LEU A 61 15.83 11.95 -8.17
N PRO A 62 14.98 11.57 -9.14
CA PRO A 62 14.76 10.17 -9.51
C PRO A 62 16.07 9.58 -10.05
N THR A 63 16.66 8.64 -9.31
CA THR A 63 17.80 7.82 -9.79
C THR A 63 17.67 6.37 -9.33
N LEU A 64 18.21 5.43 -10.12
CA LEU A 64 18.18 4.00 -9.79
C LEU A 64 18.72 3.66 -8.38
N SER A 65 19.63 4.47 -7.85
CA SER A 65 20.25 4.31 -6.53
C SER A 65 19.53 5.03 -5.39
N ALA A 66 18.55 5.89 -5.70
CA ALA A 66 17.77 6.66 -4.76
C ALA A 66 16.39 6.94 -5.39
N PRO A 67 15.51 5.93 -5.45
CA PRO A 67 14.22 6.05 -6.11
C PRO A 67 13.36 7.02 -5.32
N HIS A 68 13.13 8.19 -5.89
CA HIS A 68 12.22 9.16 -5.33
C HIS A 68 11.27 9.67 -6.42
N GLY A 69 9.99 9.88 -6.11
CA GLY A 69 9.04 10.55 -7.00
C GLY A 69 8.88 9.92 -8.38
N GLY A 70 8.56 8.63 -8.46
CA GLY A 70 8.14 7.94 -9.69
C GLY A 70 9.19 7.03 -10.33
N ASP A 71 10.39 6.94 -9.75
CA ASP A 71 11.53 6.22 -10.35
C ASP A 71 11.59 4.72 -10.05
N GLY A 72 10.66 4.21 -9.26
CA GLY A 72 10.58 2.77 -9.06
C GLY A 72 10.38 2.02 -10.39
N ASN A 73 9.73 2.67 -11.36
CA ASN A 73 9.57 2.19 -12.74
C ASN A 73 10.90 1.87 -13.40
N ALA A 74 11.84 2.80 -13.38
CA ALA A 74 13.14 2.61 -14.02
C ALA A 74 13.92 1.49 -13.34
N ARG A 75 13.74 1.30 -12.03
CA ARG A 75 14.34 0.19 -11.29
C ARG A 75 13.72 -1.15 -11.69
N TYR A 76 12.39 -1.24 -11.77
CA TYR A 76 11.75 -2.46 -12.24
C TYR A 76 12.16 -2.82 -13.67
N GLU A 77 12.18 -1.84 -14.58
CA GLU A 77 12.66 -2.00 -15.97
C GLU A 77 14.14 -2.40 -16.04
N ALA A 78 14.96 -1.98 -15.05
CA ALA A 78 16.35 -2.40 -14.90
C ALA A 78 16.52 -3.77 -14.22
N GLY A 79 15.42 -4.46 -13.90
CA GLY A 79 15.42 -5.83 -13.34
C GLY A 79 15.37 -5.91 -11.81
N TYR A 80 15.11 -4.80 -11.10
CA TYR A 80 14.97 -4.79 -9.66
C TYR A 80 13.52 -5.09 -9.25
N GLN A 81 13.25 -6.35 -8.89
CA GLN A 81 11.96 -6.76 -8.32
C GLN A 81 11.86 -6.33 -6.85
N TRP A 82 10.74 -5.71 -6.47
CA TRP A 82 10.48 -5.24 -5.11
C TRP A 82 9.24 -5.85 -4.44
N PHE A 83 8.38 -6.57 -5.18
CA PHE A 83 7.19 -7.24 -4.64
C PHE A 83 7.51 -8.66 -4.16
N PRO A 84 6.68 -9.28 -3.29
CA PRO A 84 7.00 -10.55 -2.66
C PRO A 84 7.29 -11.67 -3.66
N ASN A 85 8.17 -12.60 -3.31
CA ASN A 85 8.50 -13.74 -4.15
C ASN A 85 7.35 -14.74 -4.23
N THR A 86 6.64 -14.94 -3.12
CA THR A 86 5.50 -15.84 -3.06
C THR A 86 4.34 -15.16 -2.36
N VAL A 87 3.14 -15.31 -2.90
CA VAL A 87 1.88 -14.88 -2.26
C VAL A 87 0.89 -16.04 -2.28
N SER A 88 0.09 -16.17 -1.23
CA SER A 88 -1.05 -17.09 -1.17
C SER A 88 -2.25 -16.35 -0.61
N VAL A 89 -3.43 -16.61 -1.16
CA VAL A 89 -4.70 -16.06 -0.68
C VAL A 89 -5.68 -17.20 -0.47
N TYR A 90 -6.17 -17.33 0.77
CA TYR A 90 -7.24 -18.26 1.10
C TYR A 90 -8.56 -17.51 1.21
N PHE A 91 -9.60 -18.09 0.62
CA PHE A 91 -10.97 -17.60 0.69
C PHE A 91 -11.77 -18.57 1.54
N ALA A 92 -12.07 -18.19 2.77
CA ALA A 92 -12.89 -19.03 3.62
C ALA A 92 -14.35 -18.62 3.46
N ASP A 93 -15.09 -19.40 2.66
CA ASP A 93 -16.55 -19.32 2.64
C ASP A 93 -17.09 -19.88 3.97
N ARG A 94 -17.24 -18.98 4.93
CA ARG A 94 -17.82 -19.29 6.22
C ARG A 94 -19.16 -18.60 6.29
N VAL A 95 -20.19 -19.22 5.73
CA VAL A 95 -21.58 -18.98 6.16
C VAL A 95 -21.82 -19.48 7.60
N PHE A 96 -20.82 -19.43 8.49
CA PHE A 96 -20.96 -19.62 9.91
C PHE A 96 -21.42 -18.29 10.51
N GLN A 97 -22.74 -18.13 10.62
CA GLN A 97 -23.39 -16.87 11.00
C GLN A 97 -23.24 -15.73 9.96
N GLY A 98 -22.75 -16.02 8.75
CA GLY A 98 -22.70 -15.07 7.63
C GLY A 98 -21.40 -14.27 7.49
N VAL A 99 -20.32 -14.63 8.20
CA VAL A 99 -19.02 -13.93 8.15
C VAL A 99 -17.98 -14.75 7.40
N SER A 100 -17.55 -14.27 6.24
CA SER A 100 -16.47 -14.85 5.44
C SER A 100 -15.10 -14.26 5.82
N SER A 101 -14.01 -14.87 5.33
CA SER A 101 -12.68 -14.28 5.46
C SER A 101 -11.83 -14.39 4.18
N VAL A 102 -10.94 -13.42 4.05
CA VAL A 102 -9.83 -13.42 3.10
C VAL A 102 -8.55 -13.40 3.92
N ASP A 103 -7.66 -14.34 3.66
CA ASP A 103 -6.39 -14.51 4.35
C ASP A 103 -5.28 -14.43 3.30
N LEU A 104 -4.49 -13.36 3.29
CA LEU A 104 -3.34 -13.22 2.39
C LEU A 104 -2.06 -13.47 3.16
N SER A 105 -1.17 -14.28 2.61
CA SER A 105 0.17 -14.54 3.12
C SER A 105 1.23 -14.25 2.06
N TYR A 106 2.38 -13.71 2.44
CA TYR A 106 3.48 -13.45 1.52
C TYR A 106 4.86 -13.66 2.16
N ARG A 107 5.89 -13.79 1.32
CA ARG A 107 7.28 -13.93 1.75
C ARG A 107 8.23 -13.30 0.74
N TYR A 108 9.26 -12.66 1.27
CA TYR A 108 10.41 -12.14 0.53
C TYR A 108 11.65 -13.02 0.71
N ASP A 109 12.50 -13.13 -0.29
CA ASP A 109 13.92 -13.42 -0.14
C ASP A 109 14.70 -12.13 0.21
N GLN A 110 15.99 -12.25 0.50
CA GLN A 110 16.79 -11.09 0.91
C GLN A 110 16.96 -10.07 -0.22
N GLN A 111 17.27 -10.52 -1.43
CA GLN A 111 17.58 -9.63 -2.55
C GLN A 111 16.36 -8.78 -2.96
N THR A 112 15.18 -9.38 -2.96
CA THR A 112 13.91 -8.74 -3.31
C THR A 112 13.50 -7.79 -2.20
N LEU A 113 13.71 -8.17 -0.93
CA LEU A 113 13.46 -7.30 0.21
C LEU A 113 14.38 -6.07 0.21
N ASP A 114 15.66 -6.23 -0.11
CA ASP A 114 16.62 -5.12 -0.22
C ASP A 114 16.19 -4.10 -1.30
N ASN A 115 15.48 -4.55 -2.34
CA ASN A 115 14.95 -3.65 -3.36
C ASN A 115 13.75 -2.84 -2.88
N LEU A 116 12.90 -3.43 -2.04
CA LEU A 116 11.80 -2.75 -1.36
C LEU A 116 12.37 -1.73 -0.36
N GLN A 117 13.22 -2.18 0.57
CA GLN A 117 13.83 -1.44 1.67
C GLN A 117 14.99 -0.51 1.25
N LEU A 118 14.93 0.04 0.04
CA LEU A 118 16.05 0.87 -0.44
C LEU A 118 16.12 2.22 0.29
N ASP A 119 14.98 2.73 0.76
CA ASP A 119 14.89 3.96 1.57
C ASP A 119 14.36 3.66 2.98
N SER A 120 14.67 4.52 3.93
CA SER A 120 14.23 4.42 5.32
C SER A 120 12.77 4.84 5.56
N ASN A 121 12.01 5.06 4.49
CA ASN A 121 10.63 5.58 4.55
C ASN A 121 9.66 4.80 3.63
N GLU A 122 10.07 3.59 3.25
CA GLU A 122 9.30 2.69 2.40
C GLU A 122 8.17 2.05 3.19
N ALA A 123 7.01 1.92 2.59
CA ALA A 123 5.84 1.21 3.09
C ALA A 123 5.40 0.17 2.05
N LEU A 124 4.64 -0.83 2.50
CA LEU A 124 4.13 -1.90 1.64
C LEU A 124 2.63 -2.07 1.85
N GLU A 125 1.88 -2.10 0.76
CA GLU A 125 0.46 -2.44 0.73
C GLU A 125 0.29 -3.75 -0.03
N MET A 126 -0.37 -4.70 0.64
CA MET A 126 -0.75 -5.98 0.05
C MET A 126 -2.26 -6.07 0.09
N GLU A 127 -2.86 -6.20 -1.08
CA GLU A 127 -4.28 -5.93 -1.27
C GLU A 127 -4.94 -7.03 -2.10
N VAL A 128 -6.16 -7.38 -1.73
CA VAL A 128 -7.06 -8.19 -2.55
C VAL A 128 -8.20 -7.31 -3.00
N VAL A 129 -8.34 -7.17 -4.32
CA VAL A 129 -9.41 -6.39 -4.93
C VAL A 129 -10.38 -7.34 -5.59
N PHE A 130 -11.67 -7.18 -5.30
CA PHE A 130 -12.73 -7.88 -5.98
C PHE A 130 -13.41 -7.02 -7.03
N TYR A 131 -13.77 -7.68 -8.11
CA TYR A 131 -14.70 -7.19 -9.11
C TYR A 131 -16.05 -6.89 -8.46
N ASN A 132 -16.60 -5.69 -8.69
CA ASN A 132 -17.91 -5.31 -8.17
C ASN A 132 -18.71 -4.46 -9.19
N TYR A 133 -18.75 -4.90 -10.45
CA TYR A 133 -19.44 -4.21 -11.54
C TYR A 133 -20.33 -5.14 -12.40
N ASN A 134 -21.17 -4.59 -13.28
CA ASN A 134 -22.15 -5.36 -14.07
C ASN A 134 -23.06 -6.27 -13.20
N ASP A 135 -23.14 -7.55 -13.53
CA ASP A 135 -23.94 -8.59 -12.87
C ASP A 135 -23.14 -9.44 -11.87
N GLY A 136 -21.83 -9.20 -11.72
CA GLY A 136 -20.99 -9.89 -10.74
C GLY A 136 -20.74 -9.06 -9.49
N HIS A 137 -20.49 -9.75 -8.38
CA HIS A 137 -20.26 -9.10 -7.09
C HIS A 137 -19.03 -9.61 -6.35
N SER A 138 -18.60 -8.82 -5.38
CA SER A 138 -17.53 -9.14 -4.43
C SER A 138 -17.87 -10.35 -3.56
N PHE A 139 -16.84 -11.06 -3.10
CA PHE A 139 -16.96 -12.14 -2.10
C PHE A 139 -17.55 -11.65 -0.76
N PHE A 140 -17.40 -10.35 -0.48
CA PHE A 140 -17.92 -9.68 0.70
C PHE A 140 -19.10 -8.76 0.39
N ASP A 141 -20.02 -8.64 1.36
CA ASP A 141 -21.12 -7.69 1.35
C ASP A 141 -20.60 -6.27 1.65
N GLU A 142 -20.42 -5.48 0.60
CA GLU A 142 -19.92 -4.09 0.67
C GLU A 142 -20.81 -3.15 1.50
N THR A 143 -22.07 -3.52 1.77
CA THR A 143 -22.97 -2.71 2.62
C THR A 143 -22.70 -2.87 4.13
N LYS A 144 -21.77 -3.74 4.50
CA LYS A 144 -21.43 -4.06 5.89
C LYS A 144 -20.01 -3.62 6.23
N ASP A 145 -19.83 -3.23 7.49
CA ASP A 145 -18.49 -2.96 8.01
C ASP A 145 -17.66 -4.25 8.14
N ILE A 146 -16.34 -4.07 8.13
CA ILE A 146 -15.39 -5.13 8.49
C ILE A 146 -15.65 -5.55 9.93
N VAL A 147 -15.78 -6.86 10.15
CA VAL A 147 -16.02 -7.46 11.48
C VAL A 147 -14.73 -7.48 12.30
N GLY A 148 -13.59 -7.70 11.65
CA GLY A 148 -12.28 -7.66 12.27
C GLY A 148 -11.16 -7.98 11.29
N TRP A 149 -9.94 -7.68 11.69
CA TRP A 149 -8.73 -7.99 10.94
C TRP A 149 -7.61 -8.45 11.87
N PHE A 150 -6.69 -9.26 11.35
CA PHE A 150 -5.60 -9.87 12.12
C PHE A 150 -4.34 -9.92 11.26
N THR A 151 -3.16 -9.75 11.85
CA THR A 151 -1.90 -9.84 11.10
C THR A 151 -0.72 -10.11 12.02
N ASN A 152 0.38 -10.62 11.45
CA ASN A 152 1.70 -10.65 12.09
C ASN A 152 2.68 -9.62 11.47
N GLN A 153 2.18 -8.73 10.61
CA GLN A 153 2.94 -7.62 10.04
C GLN A 153 3.39 -6.65 11.13
N PRO A 154 4.63 -6.16 11.07
CA PRO A 154 5.07 -5.07 11.93
C PRO A 154 4.37 -3.78 11.51
N ASN A 155 4.09 -2.89 12.48
CA ASN A 155 3.51 -1.56 12.24
C ASN A 155 2.38 -1.57 11.19
N ALA A 156 1.49 -2.54 11.34
CA ALA A 156 0.45 -2.77 10.37
C ALA A 156 -0.69 -1.76 10.50
N TYR A 157 -1.25 -1.36 9.37
CA TYR A 157 -2.46 -0.55 9.31
C TYR A 157 -3.47 -1.19 8.37
N LEU A 158 -4.75 -0.97 8.66
CA LEU A 158 -5.85 -1.29 7.76
C LEU A 158 -6.07 -0.07 6.87
N ASP A 159 -5.96 -0.25 5.57
CA ASP A 159 -6.29 0.81 4.62
C ASP A 159 -7.82 0.93 4.49
N THR A 160 -8.32 2.17 4.54
CA THR A 160 -9.74 2.48 4.61
C THR A 160 -10.37 2.80 3.27
N ARG A 161 -9.63 2.61 2.16
CA ARG A 161 -10.09 2.83 0.78
C ARG A 161 -10.55 4.26 0.50
N LEU A 162 -10.08 5.19 1.30
CA LEU A 162 -10.44 6.59 1.10
C LEU A 162 -9.82 7.02 -0.25
N PHE A 163 -10.67 7.44 -1.19
CA PHE A 163 -10.32 7.83 -2.57
C PHE A 163 -10.17 6.69 -3.60
N ASP A 164 -10.49 5.45 -3.23
CA ASP A 164 -10.51 4.33 -4.19
C ASP A 164 -11.71 4.39 -5.14
N ASN A 165 -11.62 3.64 -6.24
CA ASN A 165 -12.74 3.41 -7.14
C ASN A 165 -13.89 2.70 -6.40
N ASP A 166 -15.07 3.29 -6.42
CA ASP A 166 -16.28 2.73 -5.79
C ASP A 166 -16.79 1.45 -6.47
N GLN A 167 -16.26 1.13 -7.65
CA GLN A 167 -16.61 -0.06 -8.44
C GLN A 167 -15.71 -1.29 -8.18
N GLU A 168 -14.67 -1.17 -7.36
CA GLU A 168 -13.77 -2.27 -7.02
C GLU A 168 -13.70 -2.44 -5.51
N ALA A 169 -14.07 -3.62 -4.99
CA ALA A 169 -14.04 -3.87 -3.56
C ALA A 169 -12.63 -4.24 -3.08
N SER A 170 -11.87 -3.24 -2.66
CA SER A 170 -10.50 -3.37 -2.14
C SER A 170 -10.44 -3.81 -0.67
N TYR A 171 -9.42 -4.58 -0.32
CA TYR A 171 -9.11 -4.98 1.05
C TYR A 171 -7.60 -5.06 1.22
N CYS A 172 -7.03 -4.13 2.00
CA CYS A 172 -5.60 -4.00 2.15
C CYS A 172 -5.20 -3.90 3.64
N VAL A 173 -4.13 -4.61 4.00
CA VAL A 173 -3.41 -4.40 5.26
C VAL A 173 -1.96 -4.13 4.92
N GLY A 174 -1.52 -2.90 5.20
CA GLY A 174 -0.18 -2.43 4.88
C GLY A 174 0.82 -2.58 6.02
N VAL A 175 2.06 -2.18 5.74
CA VAL A 175 3.20 -2.07 6.65
C VAL A 175 3.68 -0.63 6.56
N GLU A 176 3.60 0.12 7.66
CA GLU A 176 3.95 1.55 7.69
C GLU A 176 5.45 1.79 7.44
N ASP A 177 6.30 0.87 7.92
CA ASP A 177 7.75 0.89 7.72
C ASP A 177 8.22 -0.49 7.24
N ALA A 178 8.50 -0.60 5.95
CA ALA A 178 8.96 -1.80 5.30
C ALA A 178 10.30 -2.28 5.85
N ASN A 179 11.11 -1.45 6.52
CA ASN A 179 12.39 -1.87 7.14
C ASN A 179 12.20 -2.86 8.29
N ASP A 180 11.01 -2.96 8.86
CA ASP A 180 10.69 -3.95 9.89
C ASP A 180 10.38 -5.35 9.31
N LEU A 181 10.27 -5.46 7.98
CA LEU A 181 10.17 -6.75 7.32
C LEU A 181 11.50 -7.48 7.35
N ILE A 182 11.44 -8.80 7.49
CA ILE A 182 12.60 -9.68 7.59
C ILE A 182 12.49 -10.71 6.46
N ALA A 183 13.59 -10.90 5.73
CA ALA A 183 13.66 -11.89 4.67
C ALA A 183 13.37 -13.31 5.19
N ASN A 184 12.77 -14.13 4.32
CA ASN A 184 12.37 -15.52 4.55
C ASN A 184 11.34 -15.74 5.68
N LYS A 185 10.79 -14.68 6.27
CA LYS A 185 9.67 -14.75 7.20
C LYS A 185 8.36 -14.69 6.44
N SER A 186 7.44 -15.60 6.77
CA SER A 186 6.07 -15.54 6.27
C SER A 186 5.28 -14.49 7.04
N TYR A 187 4.78 -13.49 6.31
CA TYR A 187 3.85 -12.49 6.80
C TYR A 187 2.45 -12.82 6.32
N TYR A 188 1.44 -12.45 7.10
CA TYR A 188 0.05 -12.65 6.72
C TYR A 188 -0.84 -11.56 7.30
N TRP A 189 -1.96 -11.33 6.62
CA TRP A 189 -3.11 -10.65 7.17
C TRP A 189 -4.39 -11.41 6.88
N GLN A 190 -5.41 -11.20 7.70
CA GLN A 190 -6.76 -11.71 7.53
C GLN A 190 -7.73 -10.56 7.70
N ILE A 191 -8.71 -10.45 6.80
CA ILE A 191 -9.88 -9.59 6.95
C ILE A 191 -11.12 -10.47 7.04
N ARG A 192 -11.97 -10.20 8.04
CA ARG A 192 -13.27 -10.84 8.23
C ARG A 192 -14.37 -9.82 7.98
N LYS A 193 -15.31 -10.19 7.13
CA LYS A 193 -16.46 -9.35 6.78
C LYS A 193 -17.66 -10.23 6.43
N TRP A 194 -18.84 -9.65 6.48
CA TRP A 194 -20.05 -10.34 6.06
C TRP A 194 -19.91 -10.82 4.61
N GLY A 195 -20.14 -12.11 4.39
CA GLY A 195 -20.05 -12.72 3.08
C GLY A 195 -21.28 -12.45 2.24
N LEU A 196 -21.11 -12.39 0.92
CA LEU A 196 -22.21 -12.41 -0.03
C LEU A 196 -22.30 -13.80 -0.66
N ALA A 197 -23.50 -14.35 -0.82
CA ALA A 197 -23.66 -15.64 -1.51
C ALA A 197 -23.51 -15.45 -3.02
N ARG A 198 -22.99 -16.46 -3.74
CA ARG A 198 -22.89 -16.44 -5.20
C ARG A 198 -24.26 -16.17 -5.84
N SER A 199 -24.33 -15.23 -6.78
CA SER A 199 -25.56 -14.86 -7.51
C SER A 199 -25.79 -15.80 -8.70
N GLY A 200 -24.71 -16.38 -9.25
CA GLY A 200 -24.71 -17.20 -10.45
C GLY A 200 -24.10 -16.50 -11.68
N SER A 201 -23.61 -15.26 -11.53
CA SER A 201 -22.83 -14.60 -12.59
C SER A 201 -21.46 -15.26 -12.78
N GLU A 202 -20.93 -15.21 -14.00
CA GLU A 202 -19.56 -15.64 -14.31
C GLU A 202 -18.49 -14.70 -13.73
N TYR A 203 -18.89 -13.50 -13.31
CA TYR A 203 -18.01 -12.50 -12.72
C TYR A 203 -18.02 -12.50 -11.19
N ASP A 204 -18.87 -13.33 -10.55
CA ASP A 204 -18.92 -13.45 -9.10
C ASP A 204 -17.57 -13.86 -8.53
N GLY A 205 -17.09 -13.11 -7.52
CA GLY A 205 -15.86 -13.41 -6.81
C GLY A 205 -14.60 -13.33 -7.68
N ARG A 206 -14.65 -12.69 -8.86
CA ARG A 206 -13.44 -12.35 -9.62
C ARG A 206 -12.58 -11.42 -8.78
N PHE A 207 -11.28 -11.67 -8.74
CA PHE A 207 -10.36 -10.93 -7.89
C PHE A 207 -9.00 -10.75 -8.55
N LYS A 208 -8.21 -9.85 -7.99
CA LYS A 208 -6.80 -9.62 -8.31
C LYS A 208 -6.07 -9.33 -7.01
N VAL A 209 -4.80 -9.71 -6.97
CA VAL A 209 -3.92 -9.40 -5.83
C VAL A 209 -2.97 -8.32 -6.27
N LEU A 210 -2.91 -7.25 -5.48
CA LEU A 210 -2.07 -6.09 -5.74
C LEU A 210 -0.96 -6.02 -4.70
N ALA A 211 0.25 -5.72 -5.16
CA ALA A 211 1.35 -5.25 -4.34
C ALA A 211 1.62 -3.81 -4.70
N GLN A 212 1.71 -2.95 -3.68
CA GLN A 212 1.97 -1.54 -3.84
C GLN A 212 3.06 -1.09 -2.90
N ARG A 213 4.01 -0.34 -3.46
CA ARG A 213 5.08 0.31 -2.72
C ARG A 213 4.63 1.73 -2.39
N SER A 214 4.59 2.04 -1.10
CA SER A 214 4.02 3.29 -0.57
C SER A 214 5.07 4.02 0.27
N TYR A 215 4.80 5.24 0.72
CA TYR A 215 5.70 5.98 1.61
C TYR A 215 4.92 6.71 2.68
N ALA A 216 5.54 6.89 3.85
CA ALA A 216 4.99 7.79 4.85
C ALA A 216 5.26 9.25 4.46
N VAL A 217 4.18 10.02 4.36
CA VAL A 217 4.19 11.46 4.14
C VAL A 217 3.96 12.16 5.47
N PHE A 218 4.61 13.30 5.64
CA PHE A 218 4.43 14.10 6.85
C PHE A 218 2.98 14.62 6.99
N PRO A 219 2.38 14.57 8.19
CA PRO A 219 2.94 14.03 9.44
C PRO A 219 2.82 12.50 9.56
N MET A 220 3.97 11.83 9.76
CA MET A 220 4.03 10.38 10.00
C MET A 220 3.20 9.99 11.24
N GLY A 221 2.49 8.86 11.17
CA GLY A 221 1.60 8.37 12.22
C GLY A 221 0.28 9.13 12.36
N ALA A 222 -0.02 10.09 11.46
CA ALA A 222 -1.36 10.67 11.36
C ALA A 222 -2.29 9.76 10.53
N PRO A 223 -3.61 9.85 10.70
CA PRO A 223 -4.54 9.27 9.73
C PRO A 223 -4.21 9.75 8.32
N TYR A 224 -4.22 8.84 7.34
CA TYR A 224 -3.89 9.15 5.94
C TYR A 224 -2.47 9.71 5.77
N SER A 225 -1.49 9.14 6.49
CA SER A 225 -0.07 9.51 6.33
C SER A 225 0.71 8.56 5.45
N ILE A 226 0.15 7.41 5.05
CA ILE A 226 0.75 6.58 4.01
C ILE A 226 0.06 6.89 2.69
N PHE A 227 0.86 7.23 1.67
CA PHE A 227 0.37 7.44 0.32
C PHE A 227 1.12 6.57 -0.65
N ALA A 228 0.33 6.09 -1.59
CA ALA A 228 0.69 5.00 -2.47
C ALA A 228 1.00 5.50 -3.90
N GLU A 229 0.69 6.78 -4.19
CA GLU A 229 0.60 7.34 -5.55
C GLU A 229 1.94 7.78 -6.19
N GLU A 230 3.04 7.88 -5.45
CA GLU A 230 4.12 8.76 -5.90
C GLU A 230 5.37 8.07 -6.47
N HIS A 231 5.46 6.73 -6.57
CA HIS A 231 6.75 6.09 -6.93
C HIS A 231 6.72 4.94 -7.95
N ASP A 232 5.74 4.04 -7.90
CA ASP A 232 5.72 2.80 -8.69
C ASP A 232 4.30 2.45 -9.13
N PRO A 233 4.10 1.84 -10.31
CA PRO A 233 2.82 1.25 -10.67
C PRO A 233 2.49 0.14 -9.67
N ILE A 234 1.22 0.12 -9.26
CA ILE A 234 0.64 -0.99 -8.51
C ILE A 234 0.80 -2.26 -9.34
N ARG A 235 1.40 -3.30 -8.74
CA ARG A 235 1.69 -4.56 -9.42
C ARG A 235 0.56 -5.54 -9.23
N LYS A 236 0.00 -6.02 -10.35
CA LYS A 236 -0.99 -7.09 -10.38
C LYS A 236 -0.26 -8.43 -10.41
N LEU A 237 -0.38 -9.19 -9.33
CA LEU A 237 0.33 -10.45 -9.18
C LEU A 237 -0.48 -11.60 -9.78
N GLY A 238 0.14 -12.39 -10.67
CA GLY A 238 -0.45 -13.56 -11.30
C GLY A 238 -1.59 -13.28 -12.28
N VAL A 239 -1.80 -12.03 -12.68
CA VAL A 239 -2.80 -11.64 -13.68
C VAL A 239 -2.17 -11.65 -15.08
N PRO A 240 -2.65 -12.47 -16.04
CA PRO A 240 -2.08 -12.53 -17.38
C PRO A 240 -2.15 -11.19 -18.13
N VAL A 241 -1.15 -10.92 -18.99
CA VAL A 241 -1.08 -9.69 -19.78
C VAL A 241 -2.33 -9.52 -20.62
N GLY A 242 -3.00 -8.38 -20.48
CA GLY A 242 -4.25 -8.06 -21.17
C GLY A 242 -5.51 -8.38 -20.37
N ASP A 243 -5.37 -9.10 -19.26
CA ASP A 243 -6.45 -9.38 -18.33
C ASP A 243 -6.45 -8.40 -17.15
N ASN A 244 -7.62 -8.25 -16.53
CA ASN A 244 -7.80 -7.41 -15.34
C ASN A 244 -7.88 -8.20 -14.04
N TRP A 245 -8.13 -9.52 -14.12
CA TRP A 245 -8.45 -10.40 -13.01
C TRP A 245 -7.79 -11.76 -13.23
N VAL A 246 -7.63 -12.54 -12.16
CA VAL A 246 -7.22 -13.94 -12.32
C VAL A 246 -8.35 -14.77 -12.94
N ASP A 247 -8.01 -15.86 -13.64
CA ASP A 247 -9.00 -16.68 -14.36
C ASP A 247 -9.75 -17.68 -13.46
N VAL A 248 -10.01 -17.29 -12.22
CA VAL A 248 -10.62 -18.11 -11.19
C VAL A 248 -11.51 -17.23 -10.30
N SER A 249 -12.49 -17.84 -9.65
CA SER A 249 -13.36 -17.16 -8.67
C SER A 249 -12.94 -17.52 -7.25
N ALA A 250 -13.01 -16.55 -6.35
CA ALA A 250 -12.84 -16.76 -4.91
C ALA A 250 -13.87 -17.74 -4.31
N TYR A 251 -15.02 -17.96 -4.96
CA TYR A 251 -16.00 -18.97 -4.54
C TYR A 251 -15.61 -20.40 -4.93
N ASP A 252 -14.70 -20.55 -5.90
CA ASP A 252 -14.33 -21.84 -6.49
C ASP A 252 -12.97 -22.35 -5.98
N LEU A 253 -12.30 -21.59 -5.10
CA LEU A 253 -10.97 -21.88 -4.59
C LEU A 253 -10.93 -21.92 -3.06
N ASP A 254 -10.20 -22.89 -2.53
CA ASP A 254 -9.75 -22.85 -1.14
C ASP A 254 -8.53 -21.92 -0.99
N GLU A 255 -7.63 -21.95 -2.00
CA GLU A 255 -6.38 -21.21 -2.03
C GLU A 255 -6.04 -20.78 -3.47
N TRP A 256 -5.54 -19.57 -3.61
CA TRP A 256 -4.85 -19.06 -4.80
C TRP A 256 -3.39 -18.79 -4.45
N THR A 257 -2.46 -19.05 -5.37
CA THR A 257 -1.01 -18.87 -5.13
C THR A 257 -0.36 -18.10 -6.27
N PHE A 258 0.71 -17.39 -5.95
CA PHE A 258 1.60 -16.70 -6.87
C PHE A 258 3.07 -16.99 -6.53
N ASP A 259 3.88 -17.26 -7.56
CA ASP A 259 5.33 -17.38 -7.53
C ASP A 259 5.95 -16.43 -8.58
N SER A 260 6.72 -15.45 -8.12
CA SER A 260 7.32 -14.44 -9.01
C SER A 260 8.32 -15.00 -10.02
N ALA A 261 8.80 -16.23 -9.83
CA ALA A 261 9.71 -16.88 -10.77
C ALA A 261 8.99 -17.47 -11.99
N SER A 262 7.68 -17.75 -11.90
CA SER A 262 6.91 -18.39 -12.98
C SER A 262 5.72 -17.58 -13.46
N ASP A 263 5.15 -16.76 -12.59
CA ASP A 263 3.83 -16.19 -12.79
C ASP A 263 3.90 -14.76 -13.36
N PRO A 264 2.90 -14.36 -14.16
CA PRO A 264 2.91 -13.04 -14.77
C PRO A 264 2.75 -11.92 -13.73
N VAL A 265 3.33 -10.77 -14.03
CA VAL A 265 3.15 -9.53 -13.28
C VAL A 265 2.90 -8.40 -14.27
N GLN A 266 1.89 -7.56 -13.99
CA GLN A 266 1.59 -6.33 -14.72
C GLN A 266 1.86 -5.13 -13.82
#